data_AF-A0AAU3BVF1-F1
#
_entry.id   AF-A0AAU3BVF1-F1
#
_cell.length_a   1.000
_cell.length_b   1.000
_cell.length_c   1.000
_cell.angle_alpha   90.00
_cell.angle_beta   90.00
_cell.angle_gamma   90.00
#
_symmetry.space_group_name_H-M   'P 1'
#
loop_
_entity.id
_entity.type
_entity.pdbx_description
1 polymer ?
#
loop_
_entity_poly.entity_id
_entity_poly.type
_entity_poly.pdbx_seq_one_letter_code
_entity_poly.pdbx_strand_id
1 'polypeptide(L)' 'MAKELADARLLTNTGYGHTALLNPSSCVNAHESRYFIDGTLPRPGTTCEQDAPPFSTSLTRTGAPTAEGGPAPR' A
#
# COMPACT_ATOMS: atom_id res chain seq x y z
N MET A 1 -22.54 -8.28 -7.72
CA MET A 1 -21.48 -7.74 -8.60
C MET A 1 -20.51 -8.81 -9.11
N ALA A 2 -19.46 -9.25 -8.41
CA ALA A 2 -18.46 -10.14 -9.04
C ALA A 2 -19.01 -11.47 -9.60
N LYS A 3 -20.10 -12.00 -9.02
CA LYS A 3 -20.81 -13.20 -9.51
C LYS A 3 -21.64 -12.97 -10.78
N GLU A 4 -21.95 -11.72 -11.10
CA GLU A 4 -22.71 -11.33 -12.31
C GLU A 4 -21.78 -11.06 -13.51
N LEU A 5 -20.48 -10.96 -13.25
CA LEU A 5 -19.45 -10.72 -14.27
C LEU A 5 -18.90 -12.09 -14.70
N ALA A 6 -18.88 -12.36 -16.01
CA ALA A 6 -18.58 -13.69 -16.56
C ALA A 6 -17.20 -14.23 -16.10
N ASP A 7 -16.12 -13.74 -16.71
CA ASP A 7 -14.76 -14.19 -16.41
C ASP A 7 -14.02 -13.24 -15.47
N ALA A 8 -14.66 -12.94 -14.33
CA ALA A 8 -14.06 -12.11 -13.28
C ALA A 8 -13.61 -12.94 -12.06
N ARG A 9 -12.66 -12.39 -11.30
CA ARG A 9 -12.31 -12.88 -9.96
C ARG A 9 -12.30 -11.72 -8.98
N LEU A 10 -12.84 -11.97 -7.79
CA LEU A 10 -12.76 -11.03 -6.68
C LEU A 10 -11.39 -11.13 -6.03
N LEU A 11 -10.71 -9.99 -5.92
CA LEU A 11 -9.50 -9.81 -5.12
C LEU A 11 -9.88 -8.96 -3.90
N THR A 12 -9.69 -9.51 -2.71
CA THR A 12 -9.97 -8.78 -1.46
C THR A 12 -8.71 -8.08 -0.99
N ASN A 13 -8.80 -6.79 -0.67
CA ASN A 13 -7.76 -6.06 0.06
C ASN A 13 -8.20 -5.86 1.51
N THR A 14 -7.53 -6.53 2.45
CA THR A 14 -7.70 -6.30 3.88
C THR A 14 -6.85 -5.09 4.26
N GLY A 15 -7.51 -3.98 4.57
CA GLY A 15 -6.82 -2.75 4.87
C GLY A 15 -7.75 -1.56 5.12
N TYR A 16 -7.14 -0.38 5.22
CA TYR A 16 -7.76 0.90 5.51
C TYR A 16 -7.81 1.77 4.26
N GLY A 17 -8.89 2.55 4.13
CA GLY A 17 -9.11 3.50 3.02
C GLY A 17 -10.19 3.04 2.04
N HIS A 18 -10.38 3.79 0.95
CA HIS A 18 -11.30 3.45 -0.13
C HIS A 18 -10.61 3.49 -1.49
N THR A 19 -10.75 2.37 -2.21
CA THR A 19 -10.04 1.92 -3.42
C THR A 19 -8.62 1.40 -3.20
N ALA A 20 -8.09 0.69 -4.19
CA ALA A 20 -6.87 -0.11 -4.06
C ALA A 20 -5.71 0.34 -4.96
N LEU A 21 -5.98 0.83 -6.18
CA LEU A 21 -4.95 1.14 -7.18
C LEU A 21 -3.83 2.10 -6.70
N LEU A 22 -4.19 3.11 -5.91
CA LEU A 22 -3.23 4.06 -5.33
C LEU A 22 -3.08 3.88 -3.82
N ASN A 23 -3.64 2.80 -3.27
CA ASN A 23 -3.54 2.46 -1.86
C ASN A 23 -2.44 1.39 -1.68
N PRO A 24 -1.33 1.69 -0.98
CA PRO A 24 -0.15 0.83 -0.96
C PRO A 24 -0.44 -0.64 -0.55
N SER A 25 -0.37 -1.53 -1.54
CA SER A 25 -0.29 -2.98 -1.36
C SER A 25 0.45 -3.59 -2.54
N SER A 26 1.68 -4.04 -2.30
CA SER A 26 2.51 -4.77 -3.28
C SER A 26 1.81 -6.01 -3.82
N CYS A 27 1.04 -6.71 -2.98
CA CYS A 27 0.23 -7.87 -3.36
C CYS A 27 -0.86 -7.49 -4.36
N VAL A 28 -1.63 -6.43 -4.10
CA VAL A 28 -2.68 -5.95 -5.00
C VAL A 28 -2.06 -5.47 -6.32
N ASN A 29 -1.04 -4.62 -6.25
CA ASN A 29 -0.38 -4.04 -7.42
C ASN A 29 0.16 -5.13 -8.37
N ALA A 30 0.69 -6.22 -7.82
CA ALA A 30 1.16 -7.35 -8.61
C ALA A 30 0.02 -8.11 -9.32
N HIS A 31 -1.14 -8.27 -8.67
CA HIS A 31 -2.31 -8.88 -9.29
C HIS A 31 -2.96 -7.99 -10.34
N GLU A 32 -3.07 -6.69 -10.07
CA GLU A 32 -3.55 -5.71 -11.05
C GLU A 32 -2.65 -5.69 -12.28
N SER A 33 -1.32 -5.64 -12.10
CA SER A 33 -0.36 -5.66 -13.21
C SER A 33 -0.48 -6.94 -14.05
N ARG A 34 -0.54 -8.12 -13.42
CA ARG A 34 -0.72 -9.40 -14.12
C ARG A 34 -2.06 -9.48 -14.87
N TYR A 35 -3.12 -8.89 -14.33
CA TYR A 35 -4.41 -8.83 -15.00
C TYR A 35 -4.36 -7.91 -16.22
N PHE A 36 -3.83 -6.70 -16.07
CA PHE A 36 -3.81 -5.72 -17.16
C PHE A 36 -2.80 -6.05 -18.27
N ILE A 37 -1.67 -6.68 -17.94
CA ILE A 37 -0.61 -7.01 -18.90
C ILE A 37 -0.85 -8.40 -19.51
N ASP A 38 -1.10 -9.40 -18.66
CA ASP A 38 -1.11 -10.81 -19.08
C ASP A 38 -2.53 -11.42 -19.13
N GLY A 39 -3.56 -10.70 -18.66
CA GLY A 39 -4.90 -11.25 -18.52
C GLY A 39 -5.02 -12.31 -17.41
N THR A 40 -4.04 -12.43 -16.53
CA THR A 40 -3.99 -13.50 -15.51
C THR A 40 -4.85 -13.14 -14.30
N LEU A 41 -5.82 -14.00 -13.99
CA LEU A 41 -6.72 -13.84 -12.84
C LEU A 41 -6.15 -14.46 -11.55
N PRO A 42 -6.44 -13.89 -10.37
CA PRO A 42 -6.09 -14.49 -9.09
C PRO A 42 -6.86 -15.80 -8.85
N ARG A 43 -6.35 -16.63 -7.92
CA ARG A 43 -7.08 -17.82 -7.46
C ARG A 43 -8.38 -17.40 -6.75
N PRO A 44 -9.45 -18.21 -6.79
CA PRO A 44 -10.67 -17.93 -6.03
C PRO A 44 -10.37 -17.74 -4.54
N GLY A 45 -10.94 -16.68 -3.95
CA GLY A 45 -10.76 -16.36 -2.53
C GLY A 45 -9.39 -15.75 -2.17
N THR A 46 -8.64 -15.26 -3.17
CA THR A 46 -7.37 -14.56 -2.89
C THR A 46 -7.63 -13.27 -2.10
N THR A 47 -6.89 -13.12 -1.02
CA THR A 47 -6.88 -11.91 -0.17
C THR A 47 -5.44 -11.38 -0.10
N CYS A 48 -5.30 -10.07 -0.18
CA CYS A 48 -4.07 -9.33 0.04
C CYS A 48 -4.20 -8.48 1.31
N GLU A 49 -3.08 -8.20 1.95
CA GLU A 49 -2.96 -7.22 3.03
C GLU A 49 -2.30 -5.94 2.50
N GLN A 50 -2.53 -4.82 3.16
CA GLN A 50 -1.75 -3.59 2.92
C GLN A 50 -0.29 -3.76 3.38
N ASP A 51 0.62 -3.05 2.72
CA ASP A 51 2.05 -3.13 3.05
C ASP A 51 2.37 -2.52 4.42
N ALA A 52 1.57 -1.55 4.86
CA ALA A 52 1.79 -0.83 6.11
C ALA A 52 0.47 -0.36 6.75
N PRO A 53 0.43 -0.19 8.09
CA PRO A 53 -0.72 0.39 8.77
C PRO A 53 -0.86 1.89 8.46
N PRO A 54 -2.07 2.45 8.63
CA PRO A 54 -2.31 3.87 8.41
C PRO A 54 -1.51 4.71 9.39
N PHE A 55 -1.00 5.86 8.92
CA PHE A 55 -0.21 6.81 9.71
C PHE A 55 1.07 6.22 10.32
N SER A 56 1.64 5.18 9.71
CA SER A 56 2.96 4.68 10.11
C SER A 56 3.97 5.82 10.06
N THR A 57 4.60 6.11 11.20
CA THR A 57 5.70 7.05 11.29
C THR A 57 6.88 6.44 10.55
N SER A 58 6.99 6.75 9.26
CA SER A 58 8.28 6.79 8.61
C SER A 58 9.06 7.90 9.31
N LEU A 59 9.69 7.57 10.44
CA LEU A 59 10.76 8.39 10.97
C LEU A 59 11.84 8.34 9.90
N THR A 60 11.80 9.29 8.98
CA THR A 60 13.01 9.72 8.31
C THR A 60 13.91 10.21 9.43
N ARG A 61 14.73 9.32 9.98
CA ARG A 61 15.86 9.70 10.81
C ARG A 61 16.88 10.33 9.86
N THR A 62 16.57 11.53 9.40
CA THR A 62 17.63 12.46 9.02
C THR A 62 18.15 12.96 10.35
N GLY A 63 19.19 12.29 10.87
CA GLY A 63 20.01 12.87 11.91
C GLY A 63 20.58 14.17 11.38
N ALA A 64 19.95 15.29 11.72
CA ALA A 64 20.61 16.59 11.67
C ALA A 64 21.53 16.65 12.89
N PRO A 65 22.85 16.87 12.73
CA PRO A 65 23.70 17.13 13.89
C PRO A 65 23.19 18.38 14.60
N THR A 66 22.95 18.25 15.90
CA THR A 66 22.71 19.36 16.82
C THR A 66 23.87 20.35 16.71
N ALA A 67 23.61 21.53 16.16
CA ALA A 67 24.47 22.67 16.38
C ALA A 67 24.28 23.12 17.84
N GLU A 68 25.15 22.65 18.72
CA GLU A 68 25.41 23.34 19.99
C GLU A 68 26.07 24.69 19.65
N GLY A 69 25.47 25.80 20.09
CA GLY A 69 25.89 27.14 19.69
C GLY A 69 25.58 28.22 20.72
N GLY A 70 26.31 28.21 21.84
CA GLY A 70 26.83 29.40 22.56
C GLY A 70 25.87 30.24 23.44
N PRO A 71 26.34 30.77 24.60
CA PRO A 71 25.51 31.57 25.50
C PRO A 71 25.37 33.04 25.05
N ALA A 72 24.22 33.64 25.36
CA ALA A 72 23.91 35.04 25.10
C ALA A 72 24.64 36.01 26.07
N PRO A 73 25.08 37.20 25.62
CA PRO A 73 25.64 38.23 26.51
C PRO A 73 24.55 38.96 27.32
N ARG A 74 24.98 39.54 28.45
CA ARG A 74 24.18 40.15 29.53
C ARG A 74 23.45 41.43 29.12
#